data_AF-A0A3N5PFS1-F1
#
_entry.id   AF-A0A3N5PFS1-F1
#
_cell.length_a   1.000
_cell.length_b   1.000
_cell.length_c   1.000
_cell.angle_alpha   90.00
_cell.angle_beta   90.00
_cell.angle_gamma   90.00
#
_symmetry.space_group_name_H-M   'P 1'
#
loop_
_entity.id
_entity.type
_entity.pdbx_description
1 polymer ?
#
loop_
_entity_poly.entity_id
_entity_poly.type
_entity_poly.pdbx_seq_one_letter_code
_entity_poly.pdbx_strand_id
1 'polypeptide(L)'
;MSIKRALIPILACALLLCGCDYIVLPEELEDSGGAGSGAWSAVVSGITSENGTLRIDVAIRNDTGDWSAMQAMPDKPATLTAGDGKTTDCDNVFVSTGGHRLAPGFQMRGAIAGTKAEPLTQLLYVECEGGEAAPGSTLAIDYRYVTGEYNYYYPDMNQADARLEIDLDQGTPEIEYPVAEEIEGLILEPSAEILAINDVVLTLTDVQRTEAGLQFTWQTANPGEYPSYVHVGNPPVIGDDGILYGYYETPDIVSVPISPAGEKATWTTEVAVPQEVKGLYVMLSVESKKQRLFVNYAVDITDQ
;
A
#
# COMPACT_ATOMS: atom_id res chain seq x y z
N MET A 1 -22.25 36.41 58.73
CA MET A 1 -22.55 35.09 58.11
C MET A 1 -21.29 34.59 57.44
N SER A 2 -20.82 33.42 57.84
CA SER A 2 -19.46 32.92 57.55
C SER A 2 -19.27 32.59 56.07
N ILE A 3 -18.32 33.27 55.41
CA ILE A 3 -17.83 33.02 54.03
C ILE A 3 -17.44 31.54 53.82
N LYS A 4 -17.16 30.80 54.90
CA LYS A 4 -16.84 29.37 54.86
C LYS A 4 -18.01 28.46 54.42
N ARG A 5 -19.26 28.94 54.46
CA ARG A 5 -20.44 28.14 54.05
C ARG A 5 -20.76 28.23 52.55
N ALA A 6 -20.25 29.23 51.84
CA ALA A 6 -20.47 29.40 50.40
C ALA A 6 -19.40 28.72 49.52
N LEU A 7 -18.23 28.40 50.09
CA LEU A 7 -17.13 27.72 49.38
C LEU A 7 -17.33 26.20 49.22
N ILE A 8 -18.14 25.58 50.07
CA ILE A 8 -18.41 24.14 50.06
C ILE A 8 -19.18 23.70 48.79
N PRO A 9 -20.27 24.35 48.36
CA PRO A 9 -20.95 23.95 47.13
C PRO A 9 -20.14 24.25 45.87
N ILE A 10 -19.31 25.30 45.87
CA ILE A 10 -18.47 25.66 44.71
C ILE A 10 -17.31 24.66 44.54
N LEU A 11 -16.71 24.19 45.64
CA LEU A 11 -15.68 23.15 45.59
C LEU A 11 -16.24 21.78 45.19
N ALA A 12 -17.48 21.47 45.59
CA ALA A 12 -18.18 20.26 45.15
C ALA A 12 -18.54 20.29 43.65
N CYS A 13 -18.93 21.45 43.10
CA CYS A 13 -19.14 21.61 41.66
C CYS A 13 -17.84 21.60 40.84
N ALA A 14 -16.72 22.07 41.39
CA ALA A 14 -15.42 22.02 40.71
C ALA A 14 -14.82 20.61 40.67
N LEU A 15 -15.07 19.78 41.69
CA LEU A 15 -14.65 18.36 41.72
C LEU A 15 -15.45 17.47 40.77
N LEU A 16 -16.65 17.89 40.34
CA LEU A 16 -17.49 17.17 39.39
C LEU A 16 -17.18 17.47 37.91
N LEU A 17 -16.29 18.43 37.63
CA LEU A 17 -15.95 18.87 36.27
C LEU A 17 -14.55 18.44 35.79
N CYS A 18 -13.84 17.61 36.57
CA CYS A 18 -12.53 17.06 36.20
C CYS A 18 -12.55 15.53 36.03
N GLY A 19 -13.68 14.98 35.57
CA GLY A 19 -13.68 13.69 34.88
C GLY A 19 -13.25 13.93 33.44
N CYS A 20 -11.94 14.06 33.20
CA CYS A 20 -11.43 13.74 31.88
C CYS A 20 -11.72 12.25 31.69
N ASP A 21 -12.76 11.92 30.94
CA ASP A 21 -12.91 10.59 30.37
C ASP A 21 -11.65 10.34 29.55
N TYR A 22 -10.68 9.67 30.16
CA TYR A 22 -9.74 8.88 29.42
C TYR A 22 -10.58 7.78 28.81
N ILE A 23 -10.98 7.96 27.56
CA ILE A 23 -11.50 6.86 26.76
C ILE A 23 -10.30 5.93 26.57
N VAL A 24 -10.10 5.06 27.56
CA VAL A 24 -9.35 3.84 27.39
C VAL A 24 -10.22 3.03 26.44
N LEU A 25 -9.81 2.95 25.19
CA LEU A 25 -10.34 1.96 24.26
C LEU A 25 -10.22 0.61 24.99
N PRO A 26 -11.33 -0.14 25.19
CA PRO A 26 -11.23 -1.48 25.73
C PRO A 26 -10.30 -2.30 24.82
N GLU A 27 -9.38 -3.07 25.40
CA GLU A 27 -8.45 -3.98 24.70
C GLU A 27 -9.18 -5.09 23.90
N GLU A 28 -10.51 -5.01 23.76
CA GLU A 28 -11.37 -5.94 23.02
C GLU A 28 -11.95 -5.31 21.73
N LEU A 29 -11.41 -4.17 21.26
CA LEU A 29 -11.66 -3.62 19.92
C LEU A 29 -10.55 -3.95 18.91
N GLU A 30 -9.53 -4.69 19.33
CA GLU A 30 -8.66 -5.46 18.45
C GLU A 30 -9.25 -6.86 18.33
N ASP A 31 -10.10 -7.07 17.31
CA ASP A 31 -10.19 -8.31 16.54
C ASP A 31 -11.53 -8.37 15.80
N SER A 32 -11.48 -8.03 14.52
CA SER A 32 -12.30 -8.70 13.50
C SER A 32 -11.57 -8.70 12.18
N GLY A 33 -10.60 -9.60 12.04
CA GLY A 33 -9.97 -9.97 10.77
C GLY A 33 -9.59 -11.45 10.85
N GLY A 34 -10.10 -12.24 9.91
CA GLY A 34 -10.12 -13.70 9.98
C GLY A 34 -8.75 -14.38 10.12
N ALA A 35 -8.80 -15.61 10.63
CA ALA A 35 -7.65 -16.45 10.96
C ALA A 35 -6.69 -16.69 9.79
N GLY A 36 -5.52 -16.07 9.91
CA GLY A 36 -4.26 -16.36 9.23
C GLY A 36 -3.23 -15.38 9.78
N SER A 37 -2.38 -15.81 10.70
CA SER A 37 -1.54 -14.91 11.53
C SER A 37 -0.47 -14.17 10.71
N GLY A 38 -0.82 -13.01 10.15
CA GLY A 38 0.09 -12.14 9.43
C GLY A 38 -0.60 -10.85 8.99
N ALA A 39 0.16 -9.76 8.95
CA ALA A 39 -0.31 -8.45 8.47
C ALA A 39 -0.56 -8.44 6.94
N TRP A 40 0.02 -9.41 6.23
CA TRP A 40 -0.16 -9.66 4.83
C TRP A 40 -0.61 -11.11 4.64
N SER A 41 -1.44 -11.36 3.64
CA SER A 41 -1.78 -12.72 3.19
C SER A 41 -1.21 -12.98 1.80
N ALA A 42 -1.06 -14.26 1.48
CA ALA A 42 -0.56 -14.70 0.20
C ALA A 42 -1.26 -15.97 -0.25
N VAL A 43 -1.50 -16.09 -1.55
CA VAL A 43 -2.12 -17.25 -2.19
C VAL A 43 -1.32 -17.68 -3.40
N VAL A 44 -1.38 -18.96 -3.74
CA VAL A 44 -0.71 -19.51 -4.91
C VAL A 44 -1.49 -19.15 -6.17
N SER A 45 -0.87 -18.42 -7.09
CA SER A 45 -1.43 -18.10 -8.39
C SER A 45 -1.01 -19.06 -9.50
N GLY A 46 0.05 -19.85 -9.27
CA GLY A 46 0.54 -20.83 -10.24
C GLY A 46 1.65 -21.70 -9.67
N ILE A 47 1.73 -22.95 -10.14
CA ILE A 47 2.84 -23.86 -9.83
C ILE A 47 3.32 -24.46 -11.15
N THR A 48 4.61 -24.34 -11.40
CA THR A 48 5.25 -24.95 -12.57
C THR A 48 6.54 -25.65 -12.14
N SER A 49 6.94 -26.69 -12.87
CA SER A 49 8.20 -27.37 -12.63
C SER A 49 8.92 -27.56 -13.96
N GLU A 50 10.14 -27.05 -14.05
CA GLU A 50 10.97 -27.13 -15.25
C GLU A 50 12.42 -27.42 -14.86
N ASN A 51 13.06 -28.38 -15.55
CA ASN A 51 14.47 -28.75 -15.35
C ASN A 51 14.85 -29.09 -13.88
N GLY A 52 13.89 -29.57 -13.08
CA GLY A 52 14.11 -29.92 -11.68
C GLY A 52 14.00 -28.73 -10.71
N THR A 53 13.58 -27.56 -11.19
CA THR A 53 13.25 -26.39 -10.35
C THR A 53 11.74 -26.27 -10.27
N LEU A 54 11.22 -26.21 -9.04
CA LEU A 54 9.83 -25.88 -8.77
C LEU A 54 9.69 -24.37 -8.67
N ARG A 55 8.80 -23.78 -9.46
CA ARG A 55 8.43 -22.38 -9.38
C ARG A 55 6.99 -22.24 -8.88
N ILE A 56 6.83 -21.41 -7.87
CA ILE A 56 5.55 -21.10 -7.22
C ILE A 56 5.30 -19.61 -7.42
N ASP A 57 4.35 -19.25 -8.27
CA ASP A 57 3.90 -17.87 -8.44
C ASP A 57 2.90 -17.53 -7.33
N VAL A 58 3.03 -16.34 -6.75
CA VAL A 58 2.30 -15.91 -5.55
C VAL A 58 1.56 -14.60 -5.82
N ALA A 59 0.36 -14.47 -5.28
CA ALA A 59 -0.31 -13.18 -5.13
C ALA A 59 -0.30 -12.79 -3.64
N ILE A 60 -0.04 -11.51 -3.35
CA ILE A 60 -0.05 -10.97 -1.98
C ILE A 60 -1.18 -9.96 -1.83
N ARG A 61 -1.81 -9.92 -0.65
CA ARG A 61 -2.85 -8.96 -0.30
C ARG A 61 -2.50 -8.22 0.98
N ASN A 62 -2.76 -6.92 0.99
CA ASN A 62 -2.52 -6.08 2.15
C ASN A 62 -3.68 -6.19 3.15
N ASP A 63 -3.47 -6.96 4.22
CA ASP A 63 -4.44 -7.20 5.28
C ASP A 63 -4.13 -6.41 6.56
N THR A 64 -3.25 -5.41 6.48
CA THR A 64 -2.80 -4.63 7.65
C THR A 64 -3.87 -3.68 8.19
N GLY A 65 -4.94 -3.44 7.43
CA GLY A 65 -5.94 -2.40 7.72
C GLY A 65 -5.44 -0.97 7.46
N ASP A 66 -4.21 -0.80 6.95
CA ASP A 66 -3.63 0.49 6.60
C ASP A 66 -2.82 0.37 5.29
N TRP A 67 -2.33 1.49 4.76
CA TRP A 67 -1.37 1.49 3.66
C TRP A 67 -0.09 0.81 4.09
N SER A 68 0.41 -0.15 3.30
CA SER A 68 1.61 -0.90 3.70
C SER A 68 2.50 -1.20 2.50
N ALA A 69 3.81 -1.18 2.73
CA ALA A 69 4.79 -1.76 1.82
C ALA A 69 5.36 -3.04 2.43
N MET A 70 5.69 -4.04 1.62
CA MET A 70 6.33 -5.27 2.10
C MET A 70 7.44 -5.77 1.17
N GLN A 71 8.37 -6.51 1.74
CA GLN A 71 9.38 -7.27 1.02
C GLN A 71 9.73 -8.55 1.77
N ALA A 72 9.96 -9.64 1.04
CA ALA A 72 10.65 -10.81 1.56
C ALA A 72 11.98 -10.38 2.18
N MET A 73 12.39 -11.03 3.26
CA MET A 73 13.64 -10.68 3.92
C MET A 73 14.83 -10.91 2.98
N PRO A 74 15.69 -9.89 2.76
CA PRO A 74 16.90 -10.07 1.97
C PRO A 74 17.77 -11.19 2.54
N ASP A 75 18.40 -11.95 1.65
CA ASP A 75 19.33 -13.03 1.99
C ASP A 75 18.75 -14.15 2.87
N LYS A 76 17.41 -14.26 2.95
CA LYS A 76 16.73 -15.37 3.60
C LYS A 76 15.96 -16.21 2.57
N PRO A 77 16.25 -17.52 2.46
CA PRO A 77 15.47 -18.40 1.61
C PRO A 77 14.05 -18.57 2.16
N ALA A 78 13.11 -18.84 1.27
CA ALA A 78 11.82 -19.38 1.66
C ALA A 78 11.97 -20.87 2.00
N THR A 79 11.05 -21.42 2.79
CA THR A 79 11.08 -22.83 3.17
C THR A 79 9.88 -23.54 2.56
N LEU A 80 10.12 -24.46 1.63
CA LEU A 80 9.11 -25.40 1.15
C LEU A 80 9.08 -26.61 2.07
N THR A 81 7.94 -26.90 2.68
CA THR A 81 7.72 -28.13 3.45
C THR A 81 6.81 -29.05 2.65
N ALA A 82 7.33 -30.18 2.18
CA ALA A 82 6.54 -31.18 1.47
C ALA A 82 5.54 -31.88 2.40
N GLY A 83 4.49 -32.50 1.84
CA GLY A 83 3.49 -33.24 2.63
C GLY A 83 4.03 -34.40 3.48
N ASP A 84 5.25 -34.87 3.23
CA ASP A 84 5.97 -35.86 4.06
C ASP A 84 6.77 -35.23 5.21
N GLY A 85 6.73 -33.91 5.35
CA GLY A 85 7.42 -33.11 6.36
C GLY A 85 8.87 -32.75 6.02
N LYS A 86 9.40 -33.14 4.85
CA LYS A 86 10.73 -32.72 4.42
C LYS A 86 10.72 -31.24 4.03
N THR A 87 11.76 -30.53 4.45
CA THR A 87 11.95 -29.12 4.12
C THR A 87 13.04 -28.93 3.06
N THR A 88 12.79 -28.04 2.12
CA THR A 88 13.74 -27.59 1.10
C THR A 88 13.83 -26.07 1.19
N ASP A 89 15.06 -25.54 1.22
CA ASP A 89 15.29 -24.10 1.16
C ASP A 89 15.20 -23.63 -0.30
N CYS A 90 14.51 -22.53 -0.52
CA CYS A 90 14.25 -21.93 -1.81
C CYS A 90 14.94 -20.56 -1.85
N ASP A 91 16.12 -20.51 -2.44
CA ASP A 91 17.00 -19.32 -2.41
C ASP A 91 16.49 -18.16 -3.27
N ASN A 92 15.72 -18.46 -4.31
CA ASN A 92 15.22 -17.47 -5.25
C ASN A 92 13.82 -17.01 -4.84
N VAL A 93 13.76 -15.94 -4.04
CA VAL A 93 12.51 -15.36 -3.52
C VAL A 93 12.33 -13.94 -4.06
N PHE A 94 11.29 -13.74 -4.87
CA PHE A 94 10.89 -12.42 -5.35
C PHE A 94 9.47 -12.14 -4.90
N VAL A 95 9.29 -11.67 -3.67
CA VAL A 95 7.97 -11.31 -3.12
C VAL A 95 8.07 -9.95 -2.47
N SER A 96 7.53 -8.91 -3.11
CA SER A 96 7.60 -7.52 -2.65
C SER A 96 6.57 -6.64 -3.35
N THR A 97 6.18 -5.54 -2.72
CA THR A 97 5.41 -4.46 -3.38
C THR A 97 6.27 -3.58 -4.30
N GLY A 98 7.58 -3.86 -4.42
CA GLY A 98 8.53 -3.00 -5.15
C GLY A 98 8.87 -1.70 -4.40
N GLY A 99 8.56 -1.62 -3.10
CA GLY A 99 8.72 -0.42 -2.27
C GLY A 99 7.48 0.46 -2.20
N HIS A 100 6.52 0.24 -3.10
CA HIS A 100 5.25 0.96 -3.09
C HIS A 100 4.40 0.58 -1.87
N ARG A 101 3.62 1.54 -1.38
CA ARG A 101 2.58 1.27 -0.39
C ARG A 101 1.30 0.86 -1.12
N LEU A 102 0.88 -0.37 -0.90
CA LEU A 102 -0.38 -0.89 -1.40
C LEU A 102 -1.50 -0.48 -0.46
N ALA A 103 -2.67 -0.14 -1.00
CA ALA A 103 -3.85 0.17 -0.20
C ALA A 103 -4.34 -1.09 0.55
N PRO A 104 -4.99 -0.97 1.72
CA PRO A 104 -5.56 -2.12 2.41
C PRO A 104 -6.67 -2.77 1.58
N GLY A 105 -6.79 -4.10 1.63
CA GLY A 105 -7.74 -4.88 0.81
C GLY A 105 -7.32 -5.09 -0.65
N PHE A 106 -6.28 -4.39 -1.12
CA PHE A 106 -5.74 -4.59 -2.47
C PHE A 106 -4.81 -5.80 -2.53
N GLN A 107 -4.80 -6.43 -3.70
CA GLN A 107 -4.06 -7.63 -4.02
C GLN A 107 -3.22 -7.43 -5.28
N MET A 108 -2.02 -8.02 -5.32
CA MET A 108 -1.10 -7.91 -6.44
C MET A 108 -0.30 -9.19 -6.64
N ARG A 109 0.17 -9.42 -7.87
CA ARG A 109 1.07 -10.52 -8.25
C ARG A 109 2.32 -10.06 -8.98
N GLY A 110 2.56 -8.76 -9.04
CA GLY A 110 3.79 -8.23 -9.59
C GLY A 110 3.88 -6.71 -9.50
N ALA A 111 5.08 -6.19 -9.71
CA ALA A 111 5.34 -4.76 -9.80
C ALA A 111 6.43 -4.48 -10.84
N ILE A 112 6.56 -3.22 -11.24
CA ILE A 112 7.72 -2.79 -12.00
C ILE A 112 8.95 -2.71 -11.10
N ALA A 113 9.98 -3.46 -11.44
CA ALA A 113 11.27 -3.53 -10.75
C ALA A 113 12.44 -3.25 -11.72
N GLY A 114 13.64 -3.68 -11.36
CA GLY A 114 14.86 -3.44 -12.13
C GLY A 114 15.45 -2.05 -11.87
N THR A 115 15.82 -1.35 -12.93
CA THR A 115 16.34 0.02 -12.81
C THR A 115 15.40 1.01 -13.50
N LYS A 116 15.46 2.29 -13.11
CA LYS A 116 14.68 3.33 -13.80
C LYS A 116 14.96 3.41 -15.31
N ALA A 117 16.19 3.10 -15.74
CA ALA A 117 16.58 3.12 -17.14
C ALA A 117 16.09 1.88 -17.91
N GLU A 118 15.95 0.74 -17.22
CA GLU A 118 15.54 -0.55 -17.76
C GLU A 118 14.48 -1.16 -16.83
N PRO A 119 13.27 -0.58 -16.78
CA PRO A 119 12.20 -1.10 -15.95
C PRO A 119 11.70 -2.44 -16.51
N LEU A 120 11.44 -3.39 -15.61
CA LEU A 120 10.97 -4.72 -15.97
C LEU A 120 9.78 -5.10 -15.11
N THR A 121 8.80 -5.75 -15.72
CA THR A 121 7.71 -6.38 -14.98
C THR A 121 8.24 -7.57 -14.21
N GLN A 122 8.20 -7.49 -12.88
CA GLN A 122 8.63 -8.55 -11.97
C GLN A 122 7.40 -9.17 -11.32
N LEU A 123 7.07 -10.39 -11.73
CA LEU A 123 6.06 -11.20 -11.04
C LEU A 123 6.59 -11.68 -9.69
N LEU A 124 5.66 -11.95 -8.77
CA LEU A 124 6.00 -12.46 -7.45
C LEU A 124 6.08 -13.99 -7.50
N TYR A 125 7.22 -14.54 -7.10
CA TYR A 125 7.44 -15.98 -7.14
C TYR A 125 8.50 -16.45 -6.15
N VAL A 126 8.49 -17.76 -5.91
CA VAL A 126 9.54 -18.50 -5.23
C VAL A 126 9.99 -19.66 -6.10
N GLU A 127 11.31 -19.87 -6.21
CA GLU A 127 11.91 -20.98 -6.93
C GLU A 127 12.71 -21.87 -5.97
N CYS A 128 12.41 -23.17 -5.99
CA CYS A 128 13.02 -24.20 -5.16
C CYS A 128 13.73 -25.23 -6.06
N GLU A 129 15.06 -25.24 -6.06
CA GLU A 129 15.83 -26.28 -6.75
C GLU A 129 15.62 -27.65 -6.09
N GLY A 130 15.30 -28.66 -6.91
CA GLY A 130 15.03 -30.02 -6.42
C GLY A 130 13.76 -30.15 -5.58
N GLY A 131 12.94 -29.10 -5.51
CA GLY A 131 11.65 -29.11 -4.83
C GLY A 131 10.57 -29.84 -5.65
N GLU A 132 9.58 -30.40 -4.96
CA GLU A 132 8.38 -30.98 -5.57
C GLU A 132 7.15 -30.52 -4.76
N ALA A 133 6.12 -30.03 -5.45
CA ALA A 133 4.85 -29.65 -4.82
C ALA A 133 3.95 -30.88 -4.68
N ALA A 134 4.25 -31.74 -3.71
CA ALA A 134 3.39 -32.87 -3.37
C ALA A 134 2.12 -32.38 -2.64
N PRO A 135 1.00 -33.14 -2.66
CA PRO A 135 -0.16 -32.81 -1.84
C PRO A 135 0.21 -32.64 -0.36
N GLY A 136 -0.33 -31.62 0.28
CA GLY A 136 -0.08 -31.20 1.66
C GLY A 136 1.16 -30.33 1.81
N SER A 137 1.74 -29.84 0.71
CA SER A 137 2.92 -28.98 0.78
C SER A 137 2.57 -27.56 1.21
N THR A 138 3.46 -26.95 1.97
CA THR A 138 3.35 -25.55 2.42
C THR A 138 4.61 -24.78 2.07
N LEU A 139 4.45 -23.50 1.74
CA LEU A 139 5.54 -22.57 1.50
C LEU A 139 5.56 -21.50 2.59
N ALA A 140 6.71 -21.28 3.20
CA ALA A 140 6.88 -20.26 4.22
C ALA A 140 7.90 -19.19 3.80
N ILE A 141 7.54 -17.92 3.93
CA ILE A 141 8.37 -16.78 3.53
C ILE A 141 8.47 -15.80 4.71
N ASP A 142 9.68 -15.60 5.22
CA ASP A 142 9.94 -14.51 6.18
C ASP A 142 9.91 -13.18 5.42
N TYR A 143 9.16 -12.21 5.92
CA TYR A 143 9.03 -10.90 5.30
C TYR A 143 9.09 -9.77 6.33
N ARG A 144 9.26 -8.56 5.80
CA ARG A 144 9.26 -7.31 6.53
C ARG A 144 8.29 -6.36 5.86
N TYR A 145 7.57 -5.60 6.65
CA TYR A 145 6.60 -4.63 6.18
C TYR A 145 6.65 -3.35 7.00
N VAL A 146 6.15 -2.26 6.41
CA VAL A 146 6.00 -0.95 7.06
C VAL A 146 4.58 -0.46 6.81
N THR A 147 3.88 -0.07 7.86
CA THR A 147 2.49 0.42 7.79
C THR A 147 2.38 1.94 7.95
N GLY A 148 1.31 2.49 7.39
CA GLY A 148 0.92 3.89 7.46
C GLY A 148 1.60 4.78 6.46
N GLU A 149 1.52 6.08 6.74
CA GLU A 149 2.05 7.16 5.90
C GLU A 149 3.55 7.06 5.68
N TYR A 150 4.03 7.50 4.51
CA TYR A 150 5.46 7.53 4.26
C TYR A 150 6.09 8.76 4.91
N ASN A 151 6.97 8.55 5.87
CA ASN A 151 7.74 9.61 6.52
C ASN A 151 9.18 9.56 6.04
N TYR A 152 9.60 10.50 5.22
CA TYR A 152 10.96 10.53 4.66
C TYR A 152 12.06 10.49 5.73
N TYR A 153 11.85 11.16 6.86
CA TYR A 153 12.85 11.22 7.92
C TYR A 153 12.89 9.96 8.78
N TYR A 154 11.81 9.18 8.76
CA TYR A 154 11.67 7.96 9.54
C TYR A 154 10.95 6.90 8.69
N PRO A 155 11.57 6.44 7.59
CA PRO A 155 10.90 5.58 6.62
C PRO A 155 10.55 4.20 7.19
N ASP A 156 11.27 3.78 8.21
CA ASP A 156 11.10 2.49 8.91
C ASP A 156 10.29 2.65 10.22
N MET A 157 9.69 3.82 10.44
CA MET A 157 8.74 4.02 11.55
C MET A 157 7.55 3.11 11.30
N ASN A 158 7.23 2.22 12.25
CA ASN A 158 6.24 1.14 12.14
C ASN A 158 6.67 -0.07 11.30
N GLN A 159 7.98 -0.29 11.12
CA GLN A 159 8.47 -1.51 10.53
C GLN A 159 8.27 -2.71 11.47
N ALA A 160 7.79 -3.83 10.92
CA ALA A 160 7.68 -5.10 11.62
C ALA A 160 8.09 -6.27 10.72
N ASP A 161 8.48 -7.37 11.37
CA ASP A 161 8.86 -8.63 10.74
C ASP A 161 7.75 -9.67 10.98
N ALA A 162 7.46 -10.49 9.98
CA ALA A 162 6.43 -11.53 10.05
C ALA A 162 6.76 -12.68 9.10
N ARG A 163 5.91 -13.71 9.07
CA ARG A 163 6.08 -14.91 8.25
C ARG A 163 4.78 -15.21 7.52
N LEU A 164 4.85 -15.35 6.19
CA LEU A 164 3.76 -15.86 5.38
C LEU A 164 3.83 -17.38 5.41
N GLU A 165 2.69 -18.04 5.60
CA GLU A 165 2.53 -19.48 5.44
C GLU A 165 1.44 -19.71 4.40
N ILE A 166 1.82 -20.37 3.30
CA ILE A 166 0.99 -20.53 2.10
C ILE A 166 0.76 -22.02 1.90
N ASP A 167 -0.50 -22.42 1.87
CA ASP A 167 -0.91 -23.78 1.54
C ASP A 167 -0.92 -23.96 0.02
N LEU A 168 -0.12 -24.90 -0.50
CA LEU A 168 -0.03 -25.15 -1.94
C LEU A 168 -1.20 -25.99 -2.49
N ASP A 169 -1.99 -26.61 -1.61
CA ASP A 169 -3.17 -27.40 -1.97
C ASP A 169 -4.44 -26.56 -2.03
N GLN A 170 -4.42 -25.34 -1.48
CA GLN A 170 -5.50 -24.38 -1.67
C GLN A 170 -5.52 -24.02 -3.15
N GLY A 171 -6.37 -24.74 -3.89
CA GLY A 171 -6.46 -24.61 -5.34
C GLY A 171 -6.60 -23.15 -5.71
N THR A 172 -5.85 -22.71 -6.71
CA THR A 172 -5.78 -21.32 -7.16
C THR A 172 -7.20 -20.74 -7.21
N PRO A 173 -7.62 -19.95 -6.20
CA PRO A 173 -8.95 -19.40 -6.22
C PRO A 173 -9.07 -18.51 -7.46
N GLU A 174 -10.29 -18.15 -7.85
CA GLU A 174 -10.42 -17.05 -8.80
C GLU A 174 -9.86 -15.80 -8.11
N ILE A 175 -8.60 -15.48 -8.40
CA ILE A 175 -7.89 -14.38 -7.76
C ILE A 175 -8.36 -13.10 -8.43
N GLU A 176 -9.17 -12.34 -7.71
CA GLU A 176 -9.62 -11.03 -8.16
C GLU A 176 -8.54 -9.98 -7.92
N TYR A 177 -8.34 -9.11 -8.91
CA TYR A 177 -7.44 -7.97 -8.84
C TYR A 177 -8.17 -6.71 -9.33
N PRO A 178 -7.73 -5.53 -8.90
CA PRO A 178 -6.73 -5.30 -7.85
C PRO A 178 -7.34 -5.24 -6.44
N VAL A 179 -8.68 -5.21 -6.32
CA VAL A 179 -9.41 -5.14 -5.05
C VAL A 179 -9.94 -6.52 -4.71
N ALA A 180 -9.42 -7.14 -3.65
CA ALA A 180 -9.91 -8.41 -3.14
C ALA A 180 -10.90 -8.24 -1.97
N GLU A 181 -10.82 -7.11 -1.27
CA GLU A 181 -11.75 -6.71 -0.23
C GLU A 181 -12.01 -5.19 -0.32
N GLU A 182 -13.27 -4.81 -0.52
CA GLU A 182 -13.67 -3.40 -0.57
C GLU A 182 -13.71 -2.79 0.83
N ILE A 183 -13.04 -1.65 0.99
CA ILE A 183 -13.06 -0.86 2.23
C ILE A 183 -13.78 0.46 1.95
N GLU A 184 -14.86 0.71 2.69
CA GLU A 184 -15.68 1.91 2.52
C GLU A 184 -14.85 3.20 2.67
N GLY A 185 -14.93 4.08 1.68
CA GLY A 185 -14.25 5.38 1.69
C GLY A 185 -12.75 5.34 1.40
N LEU A 186 -12.16 4.17 1.15
CA LEU A 186 -10.74 4.04 0.79
C LEU A 186 -10.45 4.53 -0.63
N ILE A 187 -11.33 4.16 -1.56
CA ILE A 187 -11.18 4.44 -2.98
C ILE A 187 -11.93 5.73 -3.32
N LEU A 188 -11.19 6.67 -3.93
CA LEU A 188 -11.70 7.97 -4.32
C LEU A 188 -12.13 7.96 -5.80
N GLU A 189 -13.17 8.72 -6.10
CA GLU A 189 -13.51 9.07 -7.48
C GLU A 189 -12.44 9.99 -8.09
N PRO A 190 -12.22 10.01 -9.42
CA PRO A 190 -11.22 10.86 -10.06
C PRO A 190 -11.29 12.34 -9.66
N SER A 191 -12.51 12.88 -9.53
CA SER A 191 -12.72 14.29 -9.22
C SER A 191 -12.62 14.65 -7.74
N ALA A 192 -12.30 13.68 -6.88
CA ALA A 192 -12.14 13.93 -5.45
C ALA A 192 -11.03 14.95 -5.16
N GLU A 193 -11.27 15.80 -4.16
CA GLU A 193 -10.30 16.79 -3.71
C GLU A 193 -9.29 16.16 -2.74
N ILE A 194 -8.01 16.27 -3.04
CA ILE A 194 -6.91 15.78 -2.22
C ILE A 194 -6.16 16.98 -1.60
N LEU A 195 -6.05 17.00 -0.27
CA LEU A 195 -5.41 18.11 0.45
C LEU A 195 -3.92 17.86 0.69
N ALA A 196 -3.10 18.76 0.16
CA ALA A 196 -1.67 18.83 0.45
C ALA A 196 -1.37 19.62 1.74
N ILE A 197 -0.11 19.59 2.18
CA ILE A 197 0.39 20.22 3.41
C ILE A 197 0.06 21.72 3.56
N ASN A 198 -0.02 22.47 2.46
CA ASN A 198 -0.26 23.92 2.45
C ASN A 198 -1.71 24.30 2.11
N ASP A 199 -2.66 23.40 2.38
CA ASP A 199 -4.08 23.52 1.98
C ASP A 199 -4.29 23.65 0.46
N VAL A 200 -3.26 23.36 -0.34
CA VAL A 200 -3.38 23.28 -1.79
C VAL A 200 -4.23 22.07 -2.12
N VAL A 201 -5.32 22.31 -2.85
CA VAL A 201 -6.22 21.26 -3.32
C VAL A 201 -5.68 20.70 -4.62
N LEU A 202 -5.50 19.39 -4.67
CA LEU A 202 -5.13 18.62 -5.85
C LEU A 202 -6.37 17.87 -6.36
N THR A 203 -6.58 17.89 -7.69
CA THR A 203 -7.68 17.16 -8.34
C THR A 203 -7.18 16.54 -9.64
N LEU A 204 -7.54 15.28 -9.89
CA LEU A 204 -7.33 14.64 -11.20
C LEU A 204 -8.44 15.13 -12.14
N THR A 205 -8.05 15.79 -13.23
CA THR A 205 -9.00 16.45 -14.15
C THR A 205 -9.17 15.73 -15.47
N ASP A 206 -8.18 14.92 -15.87
CA ASP A 206 -8.26 14.11 -17.10
C ASP A 206 -7.31 12.92 -17.00
N VAL A 207 -7.70 11.82 -17.65
CA VAL A 207 -6.88 10.62 -17.81
C VAL A 207 -6.88 10.25 -19.29
N GLN A 208 -5.71 10.25 -19.91
CA GLN A 208 -5.57 9.92 -21.31
C GLN A 208 -4.70 8.67 -21.49
N ARG A 209 -5.26 7.67 -22.18
CA ARG A 209 -4.48 6.55 -22.69
C ARG A 209 -3.71 6.96 -23.95
N THR A 210 -2.39 6.80 -23.91
CA THR A 210 -1.43 7.11 -24.98
C THR A 210 -0.75 5.83 -25.45
N GLU A 211 0.03 5.88 -26.54
CA GLU A 211 0.83 4.72 -26.98
C GLU A 211 1.85 4.26 -25.92
N ALA A 212 2.33 5.16 -25.07
CA ALA A 212 3.34 4.88 -24.05
C ALA A 212 2.75 4.41 -22.71
N GLY A 213 1.44 4.54 -22.49
CA GLY A 213 0.77 4.22 -21.23
C GLY A 213 -0.34 5.21 -20.91
N LEU A 214 -0.38 5.73 -19.68
CA LEU A 214 -1.36 6.71 -19.22
C LEU A 214 -0.69 8.06 -18.98
N GLN A 215 -1.39 9.13 -19.35
CA GLN A 215 -1.08 10.50 -18.98
C GLN A 215 -2.21 11.01 -18.08
N PHE A 216 -1.84 11.56 -16.93
CA PHE A 216 -2.76 12.15 -15.95
C PHE A 216 -2.63 13.66 -16.00
N THR A 217 -3.75 14.37 -16.13
CA THR A 217 -3.78 15.83 -16.01
C THR A 217 -4.30 16.22 -14.64
N TRP A 218 -3.44 16.85 -13.86
CA TRP A 218 -3.72 17.32 -12.52
C TRP A 218 -3.97 18.82 -12.50
N GLN A 219 -4.86 19.25 -11.62
CA GLN A 219 -5.05 20.65 -11.29
C GLN A 219 -4.73 20.86 -9.81
N THR A 220 -4.01 21.93 -9.52
CA THR A 220 -3.79 22.44 -8.16
C THR A 220 -4.50 23.77 -8.00
N ALA A 221 -5.14 23.99 -6.85
CA ALA A 221 -5.73 25.26 -6.46
C ALA A 221 -5.13 25.70 -5.12
N ASN A 222 -4.43 26.82 -5.11
CA ASN A 222 -3.76 27.34 -3.91
C ASN A 222 -4.61 28.45 -3.28
N PRO A 223 -5.21 28.22 -2.10
CA PRO A 223 -6.01 29.25 -1.42
C PRO A 223 -5.13 30.34 -0.77
N GLY A 224 -3.82 30.13 -0.67
CA GLY A 224 -2.89 31.03 0.00
C GLY A 224 -2.49 32.26 -0.82
N GLU A 225 -2.00 33.27 -0.11
CA GLU A 225 -1.49 34.53 -0.68
C GLU A 225 -0.08 34.40 -1.28
N TYR A 226 0.58 33.26 -1.09
CA TYR A 226 1.94 33.00 -1.56
C TYR A 226 1.99 31.76 -2.44
N PRO A 227 2.89 31.72 -3.45
CA PRO A 227 3.13 30.52 -4.21
C PRO A 227 3.54 29.36 -3.29
N SER A 228 2.96 28.19 -3.54
CA SER A 228 3.15 27.00 -2.71
C SER A 228 3.71 25.86 -3.53
N TYR A 229 4.56 25.07 -2.88
CA TYR A 229 5.06 23.80 -3.41
C TYR A 229 4.24 22.68 -2.80
N VAL A 230 3.90 21.69 -3.63
CA VAL A 230 3.31 20.43 -3.21
C VAL A 230 4.28 19.35 -3.67
N HIS A 231 4.62 18.37 -2.85
CA HIS A 231 5.32 17.18 -3.36
C HIS A 231 4.29 16.08 -3.61
N VAL A 232 4.27 15.58 -4.84
CA VAL A 232 3.39 14.49 -5.29
C VAL A 232 4.28 13.43 -5.92
N GLY A 233 4.22 12.20 -5.43
CA GLY A 233 4.92 11.07 -6.04
C GLY A 233 4.49 10.86 -7.49
N ASN A 234 5.38 10.35 -8.36
CA ASN A 234 4.94 9.85 -9.67
C ASN A 234 4.00 8.66 -9.40
N PRO A 235 2.71 8.76 -9.74
CA PRO A 235 1.75 7.80 -9.23
C PRO A 235 1.85 6.47 -9.97
N PRO A 236 2.19 5.36 -9.29
CA PRO A 236 1.98 4.04 -9.86
C PRO A 236 0.48 3.74 -10.03
N VAL A 237 0.20 2.76 -10.89
CA VAL A 237 -1.16 2.31 -11.21
C VAL A 237 -1.22 0.80 -11.11
N ILE A 238 -2.20 0.27 -10.39
CA ILE A 238 -2.46 -1.17 -10.37
C ILE A 238 -3.61 -1.51 -11.31
N GLY A 239 -3.45 -2.58 -12.10
CA GLY A 239 -4.47 -3.06 -13.04
C GLY A 239 -5.23 -4.30 -12.57
N ASP A 240 -6.25 -4.66 -13.33
CA ASP A 240 -7.02 -5.91 -13.21
C ASP A 240 -6.19 -7.17 -13.48
N ASP A 241 -4.99 -7.01 -14.02
CA ASP A 241 -3.98 -8.04 -14.15
C ASP A 241 -3.12 -8.21 -12.89
N GLY A 242 -3.38 -7.44 -11.83
CA GLY A 242 -2.69 -7.54 -10.54
C GLY A 242 -1.25 -7.02 -10.56
N ILE A 243 -0.85 -6.25 -11.57
CA ILE A 243 0.50 -5.69 -11.67
C ILE A 243 0.48 -4.21 -11.29
N LEU A 244 1.40 -3.82 -10.40
CA LEU A 244 1.62 -2.42 -10.04
C LEU A 244 2.62 -1.76 -11.00
N TYR A 245 2.08 -1.00 -11.95
CA TYR A 245 2.80 -0.25 -12.97
C TYR A 245 3.37 1.05 -12.42
N GLY A 246 4.63 1.34 -12.75
CA GLY A 246 5.36 2.51 -12.27
C GLY A 246 6.57 2.12 -11.42
N TYR A 247 7.74 2.61 -11.81
CA TYR A 247 8.97 2.39 -11.03
C TYR A 247 8.88 3.15 -9.71
N TYR A 248 9.17 2.48 -8.59
CA TYR A 248 9.16 3.13 -7.29
C TYR A 248 10.27 4.18 -7.18
N GLU A 249 9.87 5.40 -6.87
CA GLU A 249 10.77 6.47 -6.45
C GLU A 249 10.25 7.04 -5.14
N THR A 250 11.16 7.44 -4.25
CA THR A 250 10.73 8.09 -3.02
C THR A 250 10.03 9.41 -3.39
N PRO A 251 8.84 9.69 -2.83
CA PRO A 251 7.99 10.78 -3.30
C PRO A 251 8.57 12.18 -3.03
N ASP A 252 9.68 12.28 -2.29
CA ASP A 252 10.40 13.54 -2.03
C ASP A 252 11.23 14.05 -3.21
N ILE A 253 11.58 13.17 -4.16
CA ILE A 253 12.44 13.45 -5.32
C ILE A 253 11.63 14.08 -6.47
N VAL A 254 10.30 14.03 -6.41
CA VAL A 254 9.43 14.40 -7.53
C VAL A 254 9.12 15.89 -7.49
N SER A 255 9.38 16.56 -8.62
CA SER A 255 9.21 18.01 -8.77
C SER A 255 7.81 18.30 -9.31
N VAL A 256 6.92 18.81 -8.47
CA VAL A 256 5.61 19.33 -8.89
C VAL A 256 5.76 20.80 -9.27
N PRO A 257 4.97 21.31 -10.22
CA PRO A 257 4.95 22.72 -10.52
C PRO A 257 4.51 23.58 -9.33
N ILE A 258 5.07 24.78 -9.26
CA ILE A 258 4.70 25.81 -8.29
C ILE A 258 3.23 26.17 -8.50
N SER A 259 2.40 26.01 -7.46
CA SER A 259 1.02 26.47 -7.46
C SER A 259 0.98 27.99 -7.18
N PRO A 260 0.61 28.85 -8.15
CA PRO A 260 0.61 30.29 -7.94
C PRO A 260 -0.40 30.71 -6.87
N ALA A 261 -0.14 31.84 -6.20
CA ALA A 261 -1.00 32.34 -5.13
C ALA A 261 -2.42 32.67 -5.64
N GLY A 262 -3.46 32.18 -4.97
CA GLY A 262 -4.86 32.46 -5.29
C GLY A 262 -5.34 31.98 -6.65
N GLU A 263 -4.53 31.20 -7.37
CA GLU A 263 -4.80 30.76 -8.75
C GLU A 263 -4.76 29.22 -8.84
N LYS A 264 -5.10 28.74 -10.04
CA LYS A 264 -5.04 27.34 -10.41
C LYS A 264 -3.86 27.09 -11.33
N ALA A 265 -3.20 25.95 -11.18
CA ALA A 265 -2.18 25.48 -12.12
C ALA A 265 -2.48 24.05 -12.58
N THR A 266 -2.23 23.80 -13.87
CA THR A 266 -2.42 22.49 -14.50
C THR A 266 -1.07 21.90 -14.89
N TRP A 267 -0.94 20.58 -14.73
CA TRP A 267 0.29 19.84 -15.01
C TRP A 267 0.00 18.37 -15.25
N THR A 268 1.01 17.62 -15.70
CA THR A 268 0.83 16.22 -16.07
C THR A 268 1.85 15.29 -15.43
N THR A 269 1.44 14.04 -15.26
CA THR A 269 2.32 12.90 -14.94
C THR A 269 2.04 11.76 -15.90
N GLU A 270 3.00 10.85 -16.05
CA GLU A 270 2.88 9.71 -16.96
C GLU A 270 3.30 8.42 -16.29
N VAL A 271 2.67 7.31 -16.68
CA VAL A 271 3.02 5.96 -16.22
C VAL A 271 2.87 4.98 -17.38
N ALA A 272 3.89 4.13 -17.56
CA ALA A 272 3.87 3.11 -18.59
C ALA A 272 2.97 1.94 -18.16
N VAL A 273 1.89 1.71 -18.92
CA VAL A 273 0.90 0.65 -18.69
C VAL A 273 0.57 0.02 -20.06
N PRO A 274 0.54 -1.33 -20.19
CA PRO A 274 0.11 -1.98 -21.42
C PRO A 274 -1.32 -1.57 -21.85
N GLN A 275 -1.58 -1.58 -23.15
CA GLN A 275 -2.83 -1.05 -23.72
C GLN A 275 -4.06 -1.89 -23.37
N GLU A 276 -3.84 -3.18 -23.17
CA GLU A 276 -4.83 -4.20 -22.89
C GLU A 276 -5.31 -4.21 -21.44
N VAL A 277 -4.52 -3.68 -20.49
CA VAL A 277 -4.84 -3.69 -19.05
C VAL A 277 -5.98 -2.72 -18.74
N LYS A 278 -6.94 -3.17 -17.92
CA LYS A 278 -8.15 -2.42 -17.49
C LYS A 278 -8.25 -2.44 -15.97
N GLY A 279 -9.39 -2.00 -15.41
CA GLY A 279 -9.63 -2.01 -13.96
C GLY A 279 -8.54 -1.28 -13.18
N LEU A 280 -8.17 -0.09 -13.67
CA LEU A 280 -6.98 0.62 -13.22
C LEU A 280 -7.29 1.49 -12.00
N TYR A 281 -6.38 1.49 -11.02
CA TYR A 281 -6.43 2.36 -9.85
C TYR A 281 -5.09 3.08 -9.67
N VAL A 282 -5.16 4.39 -9.51
CA VAL A 282 -3.98 5.23 -9.23
C VAL A 282 -3.65 5.14 -7.74
N MET A 283 -2.39 4.82 -7.43
CA MET A 283 -1.88 4.79 -6.06
C MET A 283 -1.01 6.03 -5.85
N LEU A 284 -1.60 7.09 -5.32
CA LEU A 284 -0.99 8.42 -5.25
C LEU A 284 -0.47 8.73 -3.83
N SER A 285 0.75 9.22 -3.72
CA SER A 285 1.29 9.77 -2.47
C SER A 285 1.43 11.29 -2.54
N VAL A 286 0.83 12.02 -1.60
CA VAL A 286 0.85 13.49 -1.53
C VAL A 286 1.41 13.94 -0.19
N GLU A 287 2.36 14.88 -0.22
CA GLU A 287 2.88 15.48 1.01
C GLU A 287 1.78 16.25 1.75
N SER A 288 1.47 15.81 2.97
CA SER A 288 0.37 16.35 3.78
C SER A 288 0.67 16.23 5.27
N LYS A 289 -0.11 16.93 6.10
CA LYS A 289 0.01 17.05 7.57
C LYS A 289 1.30 17.72 8.08
N LYS A 290 2.48 17.29 7.65
CA LYS A 290 3.78 17.88 8.01
C LYS A 290 4.82 17.66 6.90
N GLN A 291 5.91 18.42 6.95
CA GLN A 291 6.95 18.39 5.94
C GLN A 291 7.55 16.99 5.80
N ARG A 292 7.63 16.52 4.56
CA ARG A 292 8.06 15.19 4.11
C ARG A 292 7.30 14.00 4.71
N LEU A 293 6.05 14.21 5.12
CA LEU A 293 5.10 13.14 5.40
C LEU A 293 4.11 13.03 4.24
N PHE A 294 3.95 11.83 3.70
CA PHE A 294 3.14 11.59 2.52
C PHE A 294 1.97 10.67 2.87
N VAL A 295 0.77 11.18 2.62
CA VAL A 295 -0.49 10.45 2.73
C VAL A 295 -0.77 9.79 1.40
N ASN A 296 -1.27 8.55 1.45
CA ASN A 296 -1.53 7.75 0.26
C ASN A 296 -3.02 7.71 -0.05
N TYR A 297 -3.36 7.67 -1.33
CA TYR A 297 -4.71 7.69 -1.85
C TYR A 297 -4.84 6.67 -2.98
N ALA A 298 -5.98 5.97 -3.03
CA ALA A 298 -6.36 5.14 -4.17
C ALA A 298 -7.43 5.89 -4.96
N VAL A 299 -7.22 6.09 -6.26
CA VAL A 299 -8.19 6.77 -7.13
C VAL A 299 -8.63 5.81 -8.23
N ASP A 300 -9.92 5.55 -8.31
CA ASP A 300 -10.51 4.67 -9.32
C ASP A 300 -10.50 5.34 -10.69
N ILE A 301 -9.83 4.72 -11.67
CA ILE A 301 -9.82 5.15 -13.08
C ILE A 301 -10.22 3.98 -13.99
N THR A 302 -11.04 3.06 -13.49
CA THR A 302 -11.45 1.82 -14.17
C THR A 302 -12.08 2.07 -15.55
N ASP A 303 -12.76 3.20 -15.72
CA ASP A 303 -13.43 3.57 -16.98
C ASP A 303 -12.47 4.09 -18.08
N GLN A 304 -11.14 4.06 -17.88
CA GLN A 304 -10.12 4.72 -18.73
C GLN A 304 -9.14 3.77 -19.49
#